data_AF-A0A6I1W4S2-F1
#
_entry.id   AF-A0A6I1W4S2-F1
#
_cell.length_a   1.000
_cell.length_b   1.000
_cell.length_c   1.000
_cell.angle_alpha   90.00
_cell.angle_beta   90.00
_cell.angle_gamma   90.00
#
_symmetry.space_group_name_H-M   'P 1'
#
loop_
_entity.id
_entity.type
_entity.pdbx_description
1 polymer ?
#
loop_
_entity_poly.entity_id
_entity_poly.type
_entity_poly.pdbx_seq_one_letter_code
_entity_poly.pdbx_strand_id
1 'polypeptide(L)'
;MTYSSQLFARLIELGKAPVFKDSFAGNDARFSNQFEALEREIGKSQSMSENNQIDWYVVHEQSEAMLRDQSKDLRAAVWLTWALYQRESFPGLLAGLGLLHHLCT
;
A
#
# COMPACT_ATOMS: atom_id res chain seq x y z
N MET A 1 -14.21 -4.20 -18.90
CA MET A 1 -12.84 -4.62 -18.49
C MET A 1 -11.84 -3.46 -18.35
N THR A 2 -12.19 -2.22 -18.66
CA THR A 2 -11.25 -1.06 -18.70
C THR A 2 -10.76 -0.57 -17.33
N TYR A 3 -11.58 -0.71 -16.28
CA TYR A 3 -11.23 -0.23 -14.94
C TYR A 3 -10.09 -1.05 -14.29
N SER A 4 -10.18 -2.38 -14.34
CA SER A 4 -9.15 -3.28 -13.80
C SER A 4 -7.78 -3.05 -14.47
N SER A 5 -7.76 -2.83 -15.79
CA SER A 5 -6.52 -2.53 -16.50
C SER A 5 -5.93 -1.17 -16.14
N GLN A 6 -6.76 -0.17 -15.83
CA GLN A 6 -6.29 1.15 -15.39
C GLN A 6 -5.71 1.10 -13.96
N LEU A 7 -6.38 0.41 -13.04
CA LEU A 7 -5.87 0.21 -11.67
C LEU A 7 -4.52 -0.50 -11.70
N PHE A 8 -4.44 -1.61 -12.44
CA PHE A 8 -3.20 -2.37 -12.59
C PHE A 8 -2.06 -1.48 -13.13
N ALA A 9 -2.32 -0.72 -14.21
CA ALA A 9 -1.34 0.19 -14.78
C ALA A 9 -0.86 1.25 -13.77
N ARG A 10 -1.77 1.87 -13.01
CA ARG A 10 -1.42 2.86 -11.97
C ARG A 10 -0.50 2.28 -10.90
N LEU A 11 -0.81 1.08 -10.42
CA LEU A 11 -0.03 0.41 -9.36
C LEU A 11 1.36 0.00 -9.87
N ILE A 12 1.47 -0.42 -11.12
CA ILE A 12 2.77 -0.68 -11.74
C ILE A 12 3.60 0.60 -11.90
N GLU A 13 2.99 1.71 -12.32
CA GLU A 13 3.71 2.99 -12.42
C GLU A 13 4.15 3.51 -11.05
N LEU A 14 3.37 3.29 -9.99
CA LEU A 14 3.79 3.57 -8.61
C LEU A 14 5.05 2.77 -8.22
N GLY A 15 5.14 1.50 -8.64
CA GLY A 15 6.30 0.66 -8.40
C GLY A 15 7.55 1.12 -9.14
N LYS A 16 7.39 1.59 -10.39
CA LYS A 16 8.50 2.05 -11.25
C LYS A 16 9.01 3.45 -10.92
N ALA A 17 8.15 4.33 -10.40
CA ALA A 17 8.54 5.69 -10.10
C ALA A 17 9.50 5.72 -8.90
N PRO A 18 10.69 6.34 -9.01
CA PRO A 18 11.57 6.50 -7.86
C PRO A 18 10.90 7.39 -6.81
N VAL A 19 11.12 7.10 -5.53
CA VAL A 19 10.61 7.94 -4.43
C VAL A 19 11.27 9.33 -4.46
N PHE A 20 12.59 9.37 -4.58
CA PHE A 20 13.37 10.60 -4.75
C PHE A 20 14.20 10.53 -6.02
N LYS A 21 14.52 11.69 -6.58
CA LYS A 21 15.33 11.79 -7.82
C LYS A 21 16.64 11.00 -7.74
N ASP A 22 17.29 11.01 -6.58
CA ASP A 22 18.59 10.37 -6.35
C ASP A 22 18.48 9.10 -5.48
N SER A 23 17.26 8.67 -5.11
CA SER A 23 17.02 7.44 -4.35
C SER A 23 15.70 6.80 -4.75
N PHE A 24 15.78 5.71 -5.51
CA PHE A 24 14.60 4.94 -5.94
C PHE A 24 13.80 4.41 -4.75
N ALA A 25 14.50 3.80 -3.78
CA ALA A 25 13.88 3.15 -2.64
C ALA A 25 13.43 4.13 -1.55
N GLY A 26 13.91 5.38 -1.58
CA GLY A 26 13.61 6.36 -0.54
C GLY A 26 14.40 6.13 0.76
N ASN A 27 13.78 6.47 1.89
CA ASN A 27 14.36 6.32 3.23
C ASN A 27 13.80 5.07 3.92
N ASP A 28 14.46 4.61 4.99
CA ASP A 28 13.88 3.58 5.87
C ASP A 28 12.64 4.15 6.58
N ALA A 29 11.50 3.48 6.43
CA ALA A 29 10.22 3.89 6.99
C ALA A 29 9.91 3.27 8.36
N ARG A 30 10.74 2.37 8.89
CA ARG A 30 10.46 1.60 10.13
C ARG A 30 10.06 2.45 11.34
N PHE A 31 10.68 3.61 11.50
CA PHE A 31 10.43 4.53 12.62
C PHE A 31 9.76 5.83 12.14
N SER A 32 9.07 5.76 11.01
CA SER A 32 8.35 6.91 10.49
C SER A 32 6.97 7.01 11.10
N ASN A 33 6.52 8.25 11.31
CA ASN A 33 5.16 8.52 11.80
C ASN A 33 4.09 7.94 10.85
N GLN A 34 4.37 7.86 9.55
CA GLN A 34 3.49 7.26 8.56
C GLN A 34 3.33 5.76 8.78
N PHE A 35 4.45 5.05 9.01
CA PHE A 35 4.41 3.62 9.29
C PHE A 35 3.71 3.31 10.61
N GLU A 36 3.99 4.09 11.66
CA GLU A 36 3.30 3.95 12.94
C GLU A 36 1.79 4.20 12.84
N ALA A 37 1.38 5.18 12.02
CA ALA A 37 -0.04 5.45 11.77
C ALA A 37 -0.71 4.28 11.02
N LEU A 38 -0.01 3.71 10.03
CA LEU A 38 -0.47 2.54 9.29
C LEU A 38 -0.62 1.33 10.22
N GLU A 39 0.40 1.03 11.04
CA GLU A 39 0.35 -0.06 12.02
C GLU A 39 -0.76 0.12 13.05
N ARG A 40 -1.01 1.36 13.48
CA ARG A 40 -2.12 1.67 14.40
C ARG A 40 -3.48 1.38 13.77
N GLU A 41 -3.66 1.73 12.50
CA GLU A 41 -4.91 1.45 11.78
C GLU A 41 -5.13 -0.06 11.63
N ILE A 42 -4.10 -0.81 11.27
CA ILE A 42 -4.16 -2.28 11.14
C ILE A 42 -4.38 -2.96 12.49
N GLY A 43 -3.75 -2.43 13.55
CA GLY A 43 -3.86 -2.93 14.93
C GLY A 43 -5.28 -2.85 15.50
N LYS A 44 -6.18 -2.08 14.89
CA LYS A 44 -7.60 -2.03 15.26
C LYS A 44 -8.27 -3.40 15.22
N SER A 45 -7.84 -4.30 14.31
CA SER A 45 -8.33 -5.69 14.24
C SER A 45 -8.17 -6.49 15.53
N GLN A 46 -7.21 -6.14 16.38
CA GLN A 46 -6.93 -6.83 17.63
C GLN A 46 -7.73 -6.27 18.81
N SER A 47 -8.47 -5.17 18.59
CA SER A 47 -9.26 -4.53 19.64
C SER A 47 -10.65 -5.15 19.75
N MET A 48 -11.08 -5.47 20.97
CA MET A 48 -12.40 -6.06 21.26
C MET A 48 -13.57 -5.06 21.18
N SER A 49 -13.32 -3.81 20.78
CA SER A 49 -14.35 -2.76 20.73
C SER A 49 -15.05 -2.76 19.36
N GLU A 50 -16.38 -2.91 19.34
CA GLU A 50 -17.19 -3.01 18.12
C GLU A 50 -17.05 -1.80 17.16
N ASN A 51 -16.65 -0.63 17.68
CA ASN A 51 -16.48 0.60 16.90
C ASN A 51 -15.08 0.78 16.28
N ASN A 52 -14.18 -0.20 16.43
CA ASN A 52 -12.79 -0.05 16.01
C ASN A 52 -12.44 -1.08 14.93
N GLN A 53 -13.20 -1.07 13.84
CA GLN A 53 -12.87 -1.84 12.64
C GLN A 53 -11.77 -1.13 11.84
N ILE A 54 -11.00 -1.90 11.08
CA ILE A 54 -9.98 -1.34 10.18
C ILE A 54 -10.67 -0.55 9.07
N ASP A 55 -10.25 0.70 8.88
CA ASP A 55 -10.62 1.47 7.70
C ASP A 55 -9.65 1.14 6.55
N TRP A 56 -10.10 0.27 5.64
CA TRP A 56 -9.32 -0.14 4.47
C TRP A 56 -9.11 1.00 3.46
N TYR A 57 -9.91 2.06 3.49
CA TYR A 57 -9.64 3.25 2.70
C TYR A 57 -8.42 3.99 3.26
N VAL A 58 -8.33 4.15 4.58
CA VAL A 58 -7.17 4.75 5.24
C VAL A 58 -5.90 3.93 5.01
N VAL A 59 -5.96 2.60 5.18
CA VAL A 59 -4.82 1.70 4.92
C VAL A 59 -4.34 1.83 3.47
N HIS A 60 -5.26 1.91 2.51
CA HIS A 60 -4.93 2.14 1.10
C HIS A 60 -4.19 3.46 0.90
N GLU A 61 -4.79 4.58 1.31
CA GLU A 61 -4.23 5.92 1.08
C GLU A 61 -2.86 6.08 1.75
N GLN A 62 -2.72 5.61 3.00
CA GLN A 62 -1.45 5.71 3.73
C GLN A 62 -0.37 4.84 3.08
N SER A 63 -0.68 3.60 2.71
CA SER A 63 0.29 2.71 2.08
C SER A 63 0.73 3.23 0.71
N GLU A 64 -0.20 3.75 -0.10
CA GLU A 64 0.12 4.34 -1.41
C GLU A 64 1.00 5.59 -1.26
N ALA A 65 0.68 6.48 -0.32
CA ALA A 65 1.47 7.67 -0.04
C ALA A 65 2.89 7.33 0.44
N MET A 66 3.03 6.32 1.31
CA MET A 66 4.35 5.85 1.75
C MET A 66 5.21 5.36 0.58
N LEU A 67 4.64 4.53 -0.30
CA LEU A 67 5.35 4.00 -1.48
C LEU A 67 5.70 5.07 -2.50
N ARG A 68 4.93 6.15 -2.55
CA ARG A 68 5.15 7.27 -3.45
C ARG A 68 6.21 8.24 -2.93
N ASP A 69 6.07 8.66 -1.67
CA ASP A 69 6.72 9.87 -1.17
C ASP A 69 7.80 9.59 -0.11
N GLN A 70 7.93 8.35 0.37
CA GLN A 70 8.82 8.04 1.49
C GLN A 70 9.73 6.84 1.29
N SER A 71 9.18 5.67 0.94
CA SER A 71 9.92 4.41 0.93
C SER A 71 9.26 3.34 0.07
N LYS A 72 10.05 2.61 -0.72
CA LYS A 72 9.62 1.35 -1.37
C LYS A 72 9.62 0.18 -0.37
N ASP A 73 8.94 0.35 0.76
CA ASP A 73 8.85 -0.64 1.81
C ASP A 73 7.86 -1.75 1.43
N LEU A 74 8.33 -3.00 1.38
CA LEU A 74 7.50 -4.15 1.01
C LEU A 74 6.34 -4.39 1.99
N ARG A 75 6.46 -4.01 3.26
CA ARG A 75 5.36 -4.16 4.23
C ARG A 75 4.22 -3.23 3.88
N ALA A 76 4.52 -1.98 3.49
CA ALA A 76 3.51 -1.06 2.98
C ALA A 76 2.87 -1.57 1.68
N ALA A 77 3.65 -2.15 0.77
CA ALA A 77 3.12 -2.75 -0.46
C ALA A 77 2.20 -3.96 -0.22
N VAL A 78 2.49 -4.79 0.79
CA VAL A 78 1.60 -5.90 1.20
C VAL A 78 0.30 -5.35 1.77
N TRP A 79 0.35 -4.34 2.63
CA TRP A 79 -0.86 -3.73 3.19
C TRP A 79 -1.70 -3.00 2.14
N LEU A 80 -1.05 -2.34 1.18
CA LEU A 80 -1.74 -1.78 0.02
C LEU A 80 -2.45 -2.87 -0.79
N THR A 81 -1.78 -3.99 -1.05
CA THR A 81 -2.36 -5.14 -1.76
C THR A 81 -3.60 -5.68 -1.04
N TRP A 82 -3.51 -5.82 0.27
CA TRP A 82 -4.64 -6.30 1.07
C TRP A 82 -5.79 -5.29 1.13
N ALA A 83 -5.50 -4.00 1.30
CA ALA A 83 -6.51 -2.94 1.27
C ALA A 83 -7.22 -2.85 -0.08
N LEU A 84 -6.49 -3.00 -1.19
CA LEU A 84 -7.05 -3.09 -2.54
C LEU A 84 -7.98 -4.30 -2.69
N TYR A 85 -7.59 -5.46 -2.17
CA TYR A 85 -8.48 -6.63 -2.18
C TYR A 85 -9.77 -6.39 -1.40
N GLN A 86 -9.67 -5.79 -0.20
CA GLN A 86 -10.83 -5.52 0.64
C GLN A 86 -11.81 -4.52 0.00
N ARG A 87 -11.31 -3.61 -0.85
CA ARG A 87 -12.10 -2.57 -1.50
C ARG A 87 -12.60 -2.93 -2.90
N GLU A 88 -11.80 -3.70 -3.64
CA GLU A 88 -11.99 -3.92 -5.08
C GLU A 88 -11.99 -5.40 -5.46
N SER A 89 -11.95 -6.30 -4.47
CA SER A 89 -11.93 -7.76 -4.66
C SER A 89 -10.77 -8.19 -5.59
N PHE A 90 -11.02 -9.11 -6.51
CA PHE A 90 -9.99 -9.69 -7.36
C PHE A 90 -9.19 -8.67 -8.22
N PRO A 91 -9.82 -7.68 -8.88
CA PRO A 91 -9.07 -6.60 -9.55
C PRO A 91 -8.04 -5.90 -8.65
N GLY A 92 -8.42 -5.60 -7.41
CA GLY A 92 -7.53 -4.98 -6.43
C GLY A 92 -6.36 -5.90 -6.05
N LEU A 93 -6.65 -7.18 -5.80
CA LEU A 93 -5.61 -8.18 -5.51
C LEU A 93 -4.63 -8.34 -6.67
N LEU A 94 -5.13 -8.41 -7.92
CA LEU A 94 -4.29 -8.52 -9.11
C LEU A 94 -3.35 -7.32 -9.25
N ALA A 95 -3.86 -6.09 -9.06
CA ALA A 95 -3.06 -4.88 -9.12
C ALA A 95 -1.98 -4.83 -8.03
N GLY A 96 -2.34 -5.17 -6.78
CA GLY A 96 -1.39 -5.20 -5.67
C GLY A 96 -0.30 -6.28 -5.84
N LEU A 97 -0.67 -7.48 -6.29
CA LEU A 97 0.31 -8.53 -6.59
C LEU A 97 1.25 -8.15 -7.74
N GLY A 98 0.74 -7.45 -8.75
CA GLY A 98 1.57 -6.90 -9.84
C GLY A 98 2.61 -5.90 -9.33
N LEU A 99 2.21 -4.99 -8.44
CA LEU A 99 3.12 -4.07 -7.75
C LEU A 99 4.19 -4.84 -6.94
N LEU A 100 3.77 -5.79 -6.10
CA LEU A 100 4.69 -6.58 -5.28
C LEU A 100 5.70 -7.37 -6.11
N HIS A 101 5.24 -8.00 -7.19
CA HIS A 101 6.11 -8.70 -8.11
C HIS A 101 7.17 -7.76 -8.68
N HIS A 102 6.76 -6.57 -9.14
CA HIS A 102 7.67 -5.58 -9.70
C HIS A 102 8.72 -5.07 -8.70
N LEU A 103 8.34 -4.86 -7.43
CA LEU A 103 9.29 -4.43 -6.39
C LEU A 103 10.32 -5.49 -5.99
N CYS A 104 10.08 -6.76 -6.35
CA CYS A 104 10.92 -7.91 -6.01
C CYS A 104 11.76 -8.42 -7.20
N THR A 105 11.72 -7.75 -8.35
CA THR A 105 12.45 -8.11 -9.58
C THR A 105 13.34 -6.98 -10.05
#